data_AF-A0A3S1F600-F1
#
_entry.id   AF-A0A3S1F600-F1
#
_cell.length_a   1.000
_cell.length_b   1.000
_cell.length_c   1.000
_cell.angle_alpha   90.00
_cell.angle_beta   90.00
_cell.angle_gamma   90.00
#
_symmetry.space_group_name_H-M   'P 1'
#
loop_
_entity.id
_entity.type
_entity.pdbx_description
1 polymer ?
#
loop_
_entity_poly.entity_id
_entity_poly.type
_entity_poly.pdbx_seq_one_letter_code
_entity_poly.pdbx_strand_id
1 'polypeptide(L)' 'MPVIRRAFRRLQSGHSAKPALTLQFPLGHPIVSSVIPGARSAEELQQNLAYLLEDIPPGLWADLKDTRLIEINAPVPGA' A
#
# COMPACT_ATOMS: atom_id res chain seq x y z
N MET A 1 10.92 -21.33 0.42
CA MET A 1 10.23 -20.02 0.28
C MET A 1 9.99 -19.31 1.64
N PRO A 2 11.02 -18.88 2.39
CA PRO A 2 10.85 -18.27 3.73
C PRO A 2 10.67 -16.74 3.71
N VAL A 3 11.16 -16.06 2.67
CA VAL A 3 11.27 -14.58 2.61
C VAL A 3 9.90 -13.90 2.49
N ILE A 4 9.04 -14.40 1.60
CA ILE A 4 7.65 -13.92 1.41
C ILE A 4 6.87 -13.96 2.75
N ARG A 5 7.04 -15.02 3.54
CA ARG A 5 6.35 -15.18 4.84
C ARG A 5 6.80 -14.20 5.92
N ARG A 6 7.98 -13.57 5.80
CA ARG A 6 8.47 -12.57 6.76
C ARG A 6 7.92 -11.19 6.45
N ALA A 7 7.94 -10.81 5.17
CA ALA A 7 7.38 -9.55 4.68
C ALA A 7 5.87 -9.46 4.94
N PHE A 8 5.12 -10.52 4.60
CA PHE A 8 3.68 -10.59 4.90
C PHE A 8 3.34 -10.54 6.40
N ARG A 9 4.26 -10.96 7.27
CA ARG A 9 4.07 -10.92 8.73
C ARG A 9 4.25 -9.50 9.28
N ARG A 10 5.22 -8.75 8.74
CA ARG A 10 5.38 -7.32 9.05
C ARG A 10 4.14 -6.52 8.65
N LEU A 11 3.53 -6.88 7.51
CA LEU A 11 2.24 -6.34 7.04
C LEU A 11 1.01 -6.80 7.85
N GLN A 12 1.13 -7.81 8.71
CA GLN A 12 0.02 -8.33 9.53
C GLN A 12 -0.02 -7.77 10.96
N SER A 13 0.97 -6.97 11.35
CA SER A 13 1.04 -6.34 12.68
C SER A 13 -0.07 -5.32 12.93
N GLY A 14 -0.72 -4.83 11.88
CA GLY A 14 -1.93 -4.00 11.92
C GLY A 14 -2.84 -4.41 10.76
N HIS A 15 -4.12 -4.68 11.04
CA HIS A 15 -5.09 -5.16 10.05
C HIS A 15 -5.42 -4.13 8.93
N SER A 16 -4.75 -2.97 8.86
CA SER A 16 -5.01 -1.86 7.94
C SER A 16 -3.97 -1.68 6.82
N ALA A 17 -2.73 -2.15 7.00
CA ALA A 17 -1.63 -1.76 6.10
C ALA A 17 -1.81 -2.24 4.65
N LYS A 18 -2.47 -3.39 4.43
CA LYS A 18 -2.61 -3.97 3.08
C LYS A 18 -3.56 -3.16 2.18
N PRO A 19 -4.80 -2.83 2.60
CA PRO A 19 -5.65 -1.91 1.85
C PRO A 19 -4.99 -0.55 1.59
N ALA A 20 -4.39 0.07 2.61
CA ALA A 20 -3.72 1.37 2.47
C ALA A 20 -2.58 1.32 1.43
N LEU A 21 -1.66 0.34 1.55
CA LEU A 21 -0.58 0.13 0.57
C LEU A 21 -1.13 -0.09 -0.84
N THR A 22 -2.21 -0.86 -0.97
CA THR A 22 -2.80 -1.15 -2.29
C THR A 22 -3.40 0.09 -2.93
N LEU A 23 -4.11 0.91 -2.16
CA LEU A 23 -4.73 2.14 -2.66
C LEU A 23 -3.70 3.22 -2.98
N GLN A 24 -2.66 3.34 -2.16
CA GLN A 24 -1.65 4.39 -2.32
C GLN A 24 -0.55 4.03 -3.33
N PHE A 25 -0.21 2.75 -3.53
CA PHE A 25 0.89 2.35 -4.41
C PHE A 25 0.81 2.92 -5.84
N PRO A 26 -0.33 2.84 -6.56
CA PRO A 26 -0.42 3.37 -7.92
C PRO A 26 -0.19 4.89 -8.00
N LEU A 27 -0.51 5.63 -6.93
CA LEU A 27 -0.34 7.08 -6.85
C LEU A 27 1.13 7.51 -6.80
N GLY A 28 2.06 6.58 -6.60
CA GLY A 28 3.49 6.85 -6.71
C GLY A 28 3.98 7.04 -8.15
N HIS A 29 3.21 6.62 -9.16
CA HIS A 29 3.64 6.67 -10.56
C HIS A 29 3.20 7.98 -11.23
N PRO A 30 4.10 8.72 -11.93
CA PRO A 30 3.80 10.06 -12.45
C PRO A 30 2.67 10.14 -13.50
N ILE A 31 2.35 9.02 -14.16
CA ILE A 31 1.26 8.92 -15.15
C ILE A 31 -0.11 8.70 -14.48
N VAL A 32 -0.15 8.29 -13.21
CA VAL A 32 -1.40 8.00 -12.51
C VAL A 32 -1.94 9.28 -11.89
N SER A 33 -3.08 9.76 -12.41
CA SER A 33 -3.73 10.97 -11.90
C SER A 33 -4.61 10.73 -10.68
N SER A 34 -5.20 9.54 -10.56
CA SER A 34 -6.11 9.18 -9.47
C SER A 34 -6.29 7.67 -9.32
N VAL A 35 -6.74 7.24 -8.14
CA VAL A 35 -7.22 5.89 -7.84
C VAL A 35 -8.66 6.02 -7.34
N ILE A 36 -9.58 5.29 -7.97
CA ILE A 36 -11.02 5.34 -7.63
C ILE A 36 -11.44 3.99 -7.03
N PRO A 37 -11.42 3.84 -5.70
CA PRO A 37 -11.91 2.62 -5.07
C PRO A 37 -13.43 2.55 -5.13
N GLY A 38 -13.96 1.37 -5.43
CA GLY A 38 -15.40 1.11 -5.35
C GLY A 38 -15.87 1.07 -3.89
N ALA A 39 -17.11 1.48 -3.65
CA ALA A 39 -17.78 1.35 -2.37
C ALA A 39 -19.26 0.99 -2.57
N ARG A 40 -19.76 0.02 -1.80
CA ARG A 40 -21.16 -0.44 -1.79
C ARG A 40 -21.98 0.20 -0.68
N SER A 41 -21.32 0.84 0.29
CA SER A 41 -21.97 1.57 1.38
C SER A 41 -21.18 2.82 1.76
N ALA A 42 -21.81 3.68 2.58
CA ALA A 42 -21.14 4.86 3.13
C ALA A 42 -19.97 4.47 4.04
N GLU A 43 -20.11 3.40 4.81
CA GLU A 43 -19.07 2.89 5.70
C GLU A 43 -17.85 2.42 4.91
N GLU A 44 -18.05 1.70 3.80
CA GLU A 44 -16.96 1.27 2.92
C GLU A 44 -16.27 2.47 2.26
N LEU A 45 -17.03 3.51 1.88
CA LEU A 45 -16.46 4.76 1.40
C LEU A 45 -15.57 5.43 2.46
N GLN A 46 -16.05 5.55 3.70
CA GLN A 46 -15.28 6.13 4.79
C GLN A 46 -14.01 5.31 5.08
N GLN A 47 -14.10 3.99 5.00
CA GLN A 47 -12.97 3.10 5.20
C GLN A 47 -11.93 3.23 4.08
N ASN A 48 -12.36 3.31 2.82
CA ASN A 48 -11.46 3.58 1.69
C ASN A 48 -10.76 4.94 1.84
N LEU A 49 -11.48 5.97 2.31
CA LEU A 49 -10.90 7.27 2.59
C LEU A 49 -9.86 7.20 3.71
N ALA A 50 -10.16 6.48 4.80
CA ALA A 50 -9.22 6.27 5.89
C ALA A 50 -7.92 5.59 5.41
N TYR A 51 -8.03 4.57 4.56
CA TYR A 51 -6.87 3.90 3.96
C TYR A 51 -6.07 4.79 3.01
N LEU A 52 -6.74 5.63 2.21
CA LEU A 52 -6.07 6.60 1.33
C LEU A 52 -5.28 7.66 2.11
N LEU A 53 -5.71 7.99 3.32
CA LEU A 53 -5.11 9.01 4.18
C LEU A 53 -4.17 8.43 5.26
N GLU A 54 -4.02 7.11 5.33
CA GLU A 54 -3.15 6.46 6.31
C GLU A 54 -1.67 6.80 6.01
N ASP A 55 -0.93 7.28 7.00
CA ASP A 55 0.49 7.55 6.86
C ASP A 55 1.27 6.23 6.72
N ILE A 56 1.81 5.99 5.53
CA ILE A 56 2.63 4.81 5.26
C ILE A 56 4.09 5.16 5.48
N PRO A 57 4.79 4.52 6.45
CA PRO A 57 6.20 4.79 6.68
C PRO A 57 7.03 4.49 5.42
N PRO A 58 7.94 5.40 4.99
CA PRO A 58 8.76 5.18 3.79
C PRO A 58 9.58 3.88 3.81
N GLY A 59 10.02 3.46 5.00
CA GLY A 59 10.73 2.20 5.19
C GLY A 59 9.91 0.96 4.82
N LEU A 60 8.57 1.05 4.84
CA LEU A 60 7.72 -0.06 4.43
C LEU A 60 7.78 -0.29 2.91
N TRP A 61 7.85 0.78 2.12
CA TRP A 61 8.04 0.68 0.66
C TRP A 61 9.42 0.09 0.32
N ALA A 62 10.46 0.51 1.03
CA ALA A 62 11.80 -0.05 0.90
C ALA A 62 11.80 -1.56 1.21
N ASP A 63 11.19 -1.97 2.33
CA ASP A 63 11.03 -3.37 2.71
C ASP A 63 10.31 -4.20 1.62
N LEU A 64 9.27 -3.66 0.98
CA LEU A 64 8.56 -4.33 -0.11
C LEU A 64 9.42 -4.54 -1.36
N LYS A 65 10.26 -3.55 -1.70
CA LYS A 65 11.22 -3.61 -2.81
C LYS A 65 12.34 -4.62 -2.51
N ASP A 66 12.94 -4.54 -1.33
CA ASP A 66 14.03 -5.42 -0.90
C ASP A 66 13.59 -6.90 -0.87
N THR A 67 12.33 -7.14 -0.52
CA THR A 67 11.75 -8.48 -0.49
C THR A 67 11.16 -8.94 -1.83
N ARG A 68 11.28 -8.11 -2.88
CA ARG A 68 10.74 -8.34 -4.24
C ARG A 68 9.25 -8.65 -4.26
N LEU A 69 8.49 -8.06 -3.34
CA LEU A 69 7.03 -8.08 -3.40
C LEU A 69 6.49 -7.03 -4.37
N ILE A 70 7.27 -5.98 -4.62
CA ILE A 70 7.11 -5.06 -5.74
C ILE A 70 8.45 -4.92 -6.46
N GLU A 71 8.43 -4.42 -7.69
CA GLU A 71 9.64 -4.17 -8.47
C GLU A 71 10.58 -3.18 -7.77
N ILE A 72 11.89 -3.43 -7.83
CA ILE A 72 12.91 -2.61 -7.15
C ILE A 72 12.85 -1.13 -7.59
N ASN A 73 12.55 -0.91 -8.86
CA ASN A 73 12.43 0.41 -9.46
C ASN A 73 10.98 0.92 -9.52
N ALA A 74 10.01 0.24 -8.89
CA ALA A 74 8.64 0.71 -8.85
C ALA A 74 8.58 2.10 -8.19
N PRO A 75 7.94 3.10 -8.83
CA PRO A 75 7.62 4.35 -8.19
C PRO A 75 6.70 4.09 -6.99
N VAL A 76 6.95 4.79 -5.89
CA VAL A 76 6.16 4.71 -4.66
C VAL A 76 5.89 6.13 -4.16
N PRO A 77 4.77 6.39 -3.47
CA PRO A 77 4.50 7.70 -2.90
C PRO A 77 5.64 8.21 -2.02
N GLY A 78 5.95 9.51 -2.12
CA GLY A 78 6.96 10.17 -1.28
C GLY A 78 8.43 9.86 -1.61
N ALA A 79 8.70 9.24 -2.77
CA ALA A 79 10.05 9.04 -3.32
C ALA A 79 10.52 10.22 -4.18
#